data_AF-A0A7C6DMB6-F1
#
_entry.id   AF-A0A7C6DMB6-F1
#
_cell.length_a   1.000
_cell.length_b   1.000
_cell.length_c   1.000
_cell.angle_alpha   90.00
_cell.angle_beta   90.00
_cell.angle_gamma   90.00
#
_symmetry.space_group_name_H-M   'P 1'
#
loop_
_entity.id
_entity.type
_entity.pdbx_description
1 polymer ?
#
loop_
_entity_poly.entity_id
_entity_poly.type
_entity_poly.pdbx_seq_one_letter_code
_entity_poly.pdbx_strand_id
1 'polypeptide(L)'
;MGQLATNPAAADLQVKEIEEILFPDGLVGCPNWRRFVLLPGPNGSPVARLQCLSEPSVCFVVMDPRNIVANYALTVPKDELLGLGLDDTSGADVVCTLSVRGEPAVITANLMAPLVMNRRFKIGKQVVLADSGYSTRHPVAATTRREHAHPMGKEG
;
A
#
# COMPACT_ATOMS: atom_id res chain seq x y z
N MET A 1 41.30 24.41 -17.97
CA MET A 1 40.73 24.53 -16.61
C MET A 1 39.21 24.43 -16.75
N GLY A 2 38.58 23.67 -15.86
CA GLY A 2 37.39 22.85 -16.13
C GLY A 2 36.10 23.57 -16.53
N GLN A 3 35.45 23.05 -17.57
CA GLN A 3 34.00 23.18 -17.76
C GLN A 3 33.34 22.08 -16.92
N LEU A 4 32.60 22.46 -15.88
CA LEU A 4 31.62 21.55 -15.27
C LEU A 4 30.46 21.42 -16.26
N ALA A 5 30.36 20.26 -16.92
CA ALA A 5 29.15 19.85 -17.57
C ALA A 5 28.08 19.63 -16.49
N THR A 6 27.16 20.58 -16.34
CA THR A 6 25.90 20.36 -15.63
C THR A 6 25.13 19.29 -16.38
N ASN A 7 25.14 18.07 -15.83
CA ASN A 7 24.32 16.96 -16.27
C ASN A 7 22.82 17.32 -16.11
N PRO A 8 22.02 17.38 -17.20
CA PRO A 8 20.61 17.75 -17.12
C PRO A 8 19.67 16.60 -16.69
N ALA A 9 20.19 15.47 -16.20
CA ALA A 9 19.37 14.31 -15.80
C ALA A 9 18.71 14.41 -14.41
N ALA A 10 18.68 15.59 -13.78
CA ALA A 10 18.04 15.81 -12.47
C ALA A 10 16.81 16.73 -12.54
N ALA A 11 16.28 16.99 -13.74
CA ALA A 11 14.99 17.63 -13.92
C ALA A 11 13.92 16.54 -14.06
N ASP A 12 12.82 16.69 -13.31
CA ASP A 12 11.56 15.92 -13.39
C ASP A 12 11.39 14.71 -12.46
N LEU A 13 12.14 14.62 -11.37
CA LEU A 13 11.57 14.00 -10.17
C LEU A 13 10.57 14.99 -9.57
N GLN A 14 9.34 14.97 -10.07
CA GLN A 14 8.19 15.52 -9.35
C GLN A 14 8.23 14.87 -7.96
N VAL A 15 8.73 15.61 -6.96
CA VAL A 15 8.67 15.21 -5.57
C VAL A 15 7.19 15.24 -5.23
N LYS A 16 6.52 14.11 -5.46
CA LYS A 16 5.15 13.90 -5.04
C LYS A 16 5.16 14.12 -3.53
N GLU A 17 4.51 15.20 -3.09
CA GLU A 17 4.51 15.58 -1.68
C GLU A 17 4.18 14.35 -0.83
N ILE A 18 5.05 14.06 0.13
CA ILE A 18 4.83 12.97 1.06
C ILE A 18 3.72 13.46 1.99
N GLU A 19 2.48 13.05 1.70
CA GLU A 19 1.33 13.46 2.48
C GLU A 19 1.20 12.62 3.75
N GLU A 20 1.22 13.30 4.90
CA GLU A 20 0.85 12.70 6.18
C GLU A 20 -0.64 12.37 6.20
N ILE A 21 -0.96 11.18 6.70
CA ILE A 21 -2.31 10.67 6.93
C ILE A 21 -2.45 10.38 8.42
N LEU A 22 -3.48 10.98 9.03
CA LEU A 22 -3.83 10.79 10.43
C LEU A 22 -4.83 9.62 10.58
N PHE A 23 -4.54 8.70 11.48
CA PHE A 23 -5.41 7.64 11.95
C PHE A 23 -5.83 8.00 13.39
N PRO A 24 -6.99 8.64 13.60
CA PRO A 24 -7.36 9.18 14.90
C PRO A 24 -7.40 8.12 16.02
N ASP A 25 -7.89 6.93 15.67
CA ASP A 25 -8.01 5.78 16.56
C ASP A 25 -6.71 4.94 16.62
N GLY A 26 -5.70 5.31 15.83
CA GLY A 26 -4.51 4.52 15.56
C GLY A 26 -4.81 3.25 14.76
N LEU A 27 -4.01 2.21 14.99
CA LEU A 27 -4.23 0.87 14.42
C LEU A 27 -4.75 -0.11 15.48
N VAL A 28 -5.39 -1.19 15.04
CA VAL A 28 -5.91 -2.23 15.94
C VAL A 28 -4.75 -2.82 16.75
N GLY A 29 -4.87 -2.79 18.08
CA GLY A 29 -3.82 -3.22 19.01
C GLY A 29 -2.68 -2.20 19.20
N CYS A 30 -2.67 -1.10 18.43
CA CYS A 30 -1.65 -0.05 18.48
C CYS A 30 -2.28 1.36 18.38
N PRO A 31 -3.05 1.79 19.40
CA PRO A 31 -3.80 3.06 19.36
C PRO A 31 -2.92 4.33 19.36
N ASN A 32 -1.62 4.18 19.65
CA ASN A 32 -0.64 5.28 19.66
C ASN A 32 0.00 5.50 18.28
N TRP A 33 -0.12 4.56 17.34
CA TRP A 33 0.41 4.72 15.99
C TRP A 33 -0.63 5.44 15.14
N ARG A 34 -0.52 6.77 15.06
CA ARG A 34 -1.56 7.61 14.45
C ARG A 34 -1.13 8.35 13.20
N ARG A 35 0.15 8.63 13.04
CA ARG A 35 0.64 9.49 11.96
C ARG A 35 1.42 8.64 10.98
N PHE A 36 0.98 8.58 9.73
CA PHE A 36 1.62 7.75 8.72
C PHE A 36 1.87 8.51 7.43
N VAL A 37 2.83 8.02 6.64
CA VAL A 37 3.03 8.44 5.26
C VAL A 37 3.04 7.22 4.35
N LEU A 38 2.34 7.31 3.22
CA LEU A 38 2.32 6.26 2.20
C LEU A 38 3.38 6.56 1.13
N LEU A 39 4.44 5.76 1.13
CA LEU A 39 5.57 5.87 0.22
C LEU A 39 5.41 4.83 -0.91
N PRO A 40 5.22 5.27 -2.17
CA PRO A 40 5.13 4.35 -3.30
C PRO A 40 6.38 3.47 -3.43
N GLY A 41 6.19 2.25 -3.93
CA GLY A 41 7.31 1.39 -4.30
C GLY A 41 8.06 1.91 -5.54
N PRO A 42 9.31 1.46 -5.74
CA PRO A 42 10.09 1.85 -6.91
C PRO A 42 9.47 1.32 -8.21
N ASN A 43 9.69 2.03 -9.32
CA ASN A 43 9.44 1.55 -10.68
C ASN A 43 8.03 0.97 -10.93
N GLY A 44 6.98 1.57 -10.35
CA GLY A 44 5.60 1.11 -10.53
C GLY A 44 5.28 -0.20 -9.80
N SER A 45 6.08 -0.55 -8.77
CA SER A 45 5.83 -1.69 -7.90
C SER A 45 4.39 -1.67 -7.33
N PRO A 46 3.70 -2.83 -7.32
CA PRO A 46 2.37 -2.95 -6.72
C PRO A 46 2.40 -2.89 -5.18
N VAL A 47 3.60 -3.03 -4.58
CA VAL A 47 3.82 -2.84 -3.15
C VAL A 47 4.32 -1.43 -2.86
N ALA A 48 3.85 -0.89 -1.74
CA ALA A 48 4.24 0.39 -1.17
C ALA A 48 4.64 0.21 0.30
N ARG A 49 5.18 1.26 0.92
CA ARG A 49 5.48 1.29 2.36
C ARG A 49 4.57 2.29 3.06
N LEU A 50 3.97 1.89 4.17
CA LEU A 50 3.27 2.78 5.08
C LEU A 50 4.13 2.97 6.33
N GLN A 51 4.74 4.15 6.46
CA GLN A 51 5.70 4.47 7.51
C GLN A 51 5.03 5.25 8.63
N CYS A 52 5.15 4.79 9.87
CA CYS A 52 4.72 5.54 11.05
C CYS A 52 5.71 6.69 11.31
N LEU A 53 5.20 7.90 11.53
CA LEU A 53 5.99 9.08 11.87
C LEU A 53 6.24 9.21 13.37
N SER A 54 5.35 8.65 14.19
CA SER A 54 5.49 8.66 15.66
C SER A 54 6.43 7.58 16.17
N GLU A 55 6.62 6.51 15.40
CA GLU A 55 7.49 5.39 15.74
C GLU A 55 8.25 4.95 14.48
N PRO A 56 9.47 5.47 14.23
CA PRO A 56 10.21 5.20 12.99
C PRO A 56 10.50 3.72 12.73
N SER A 57 10.55 2.88 13.77
CA SER A 57 10.74 1.44 13.63
C SER A 57 9.51 0.72 13.04
N VAL A 58 8.34 1.37 13.02
CA VAL A 58 7.09 0.80 12.53
C VAL A 58 6.88 1.17 11.06
N CYS A 59 7.03 0.17 10.20
CA CYS A 59 6.82 0.28 8.77
C CYS A 59 6.07 -0.96 8.27
N PHE A 60 4.98 -0.74 7.53
CA PHE A 60 4.23 -1.82 6.91
C PHE A 60 4.50 -1.86 5.41
N VAL A 61 4.73 -3.05 4.86
CA VAL A 61 4.60 -3.27 3.42
C VAL A 61 3.12 -3.40 3.12
N VAL A 62 2.62 -2.63 2.18
CA VAL A 62 1.20 -2.59 1.83
C VAL A 62 0.99 -2.74 0.33
N MET A 63 -0.19 -3.19 -0.06
CA MET A 63 -0.60 -3.40 -1.46
C MET A 63 -2.09 -3.11 -1.61
N ASP A 64 -2.52 -2.64 -2.79
CA ASP A 64 -3.95 -2.62 -3.12
C ASP A 64 -4.50 -4.07 -3.10
N PRO A 65 -5.51 -4.39 -2.27
CA PRO A 65 -6.03 -5.75 -2.15
C PRO A 65 -6.58 -6.30 -3.48
N ARG A 66 -6.95 -5.45 -4.45
CA ARG A 66 -7.42 -5.86 -5.78
C ARG A 66 -6.32 -6.49 -6.64
N ASN A 67 -5.05 -6.27 -6.30
CA ASN A 67 -3.93 -6.98 -6.93
C ASN A 67 -3.82 -8.45 -6.47
N ILE A 68 -4.52 -8.83 -5.40
CA ILE A 68 -4.51 -10.18 -4.83
C ILE A 68 -5.84 -10.88 -5.15
N VAL A 69 -6.95 -10.18 -4.91
CA VAL A 69 -8.31 -10.65 -5.19
C VAL A 69 -8.96 -9.62 -6.09
N ALA A 70 -9.07 -9.91 -7.39
CA ALA A 70 -9.51 -8.93 -8.40
C ALA A 70 -10.88 -8.29 -8.09
N ASN A 71 -11.78 -9.06 -7.47
CA ASN A 71 -13.11 -8.63 -7.03
C ASN A 71 -13.18 -8.26 -5.54
N TYR A 72 -12.04 -7.86 -4.93
CA TYR A 72 -12.03 -7.41 -3.55
C TYR A 72 -12.99 -6.23 -3.37
N ALA A 73 -13.95 -6.42 -2.47
CA ALA A 73 -14.98 -5.44 -2.14
C ALA A 73 -14.82 -4.97 -0.69
N LEU A 74 -14.73 -3.65 -0.52
CA LEU A 74 -14.83 -3.00 0.78
C LEU A 74 -16.32 -2.81 1.11
N THR A 75 -16.88 -3.66 1.95
CA THR A 75 -18.26 -3.52 2.43
C THR A 75 -18.24 -3.11 3.89
N VAL A 76 -18.49 -1.84 4.14
CA VAL A 76 -18.43 -1.23 5.47
C VAL A 76 -19.69 -0.42 5.74
N PRO A 77 -20.15 -0.33 7.00
CA PRO A 77 -21.28 0.52 7.37
C PRO A 77 -21.04 1.97 6.99
N LYS A 78 -22.10 2.71 6.66
CA LYS A 78 -22.00 4.13 6.28
C LYS A 78 -21.31 4.98 7.36
N ASP A 79 -21.57 4.68 8.63
CA ASP A 79 -21.00 5.43 9.76
C ASP A 79 -19.47 5.33 9.82
N GLU A 80 -18.89 4.20 9.38
CA GLU A 80 -17.43 4.03 9.26
C GLU A 80 -16.84 4.95 8.19
N LEU A 81 -17.56 5.15 7.07
CA LEU A 81 -17.16 6.03 5.97
C LEU A 81 -17.31 7.50 6.33
N LEU A 82 -18.36 7.86 7.08
CA LEU A 82 -18.56 9.22 7.56
C LEU A 82 -17.40 9.69 8.45
N GLY A 83 -16.84 8.79 9.28
CA GLY A 83 -15.62 9.07 10.06
C GLY A 83 -14.39 9.38 9.20
N LEU A 84 -14.38 8.95 7.93
CA LEU A 84 -13.35 9.24 6.94
C LEU A 84 -13.72 10.42 6.02
N GLY A 85 -14.87 11.06 6.24
CA GLY A 85 -15.42 12.09 5.34
C GLY A 85 -15.73 11.54 3.94
N LEU A 86 -16.18 10.29 3.85
CA LEU A 86 -16.57 9.62 2.61
C LEU A 86 -18.07 9.32 2.60
N ASP A 87 -18.73 9.58 1.47
CA ASP A 87 -20.14 9.21 1.26
C ASP A 87 -20.28 7.74 0.83
N ASP A 88 -19.29 7.24 0.09
CA ASP A 88 -19.18 5.86 -0.38
C ASP A 88 -17.69 5.45 -0.51
N THR A 89 -17.43 4.22 -0.95
CA THR A 89 -16.07 3.68 -1.07
C THR A 89 -15.31 4.12 -2.31
N SER A 90 -15.93 4.84 -3.26
CA SER A 90 -15.31 5.22 -4.53
C SER A 90 -14.18 6.23 -4.37
N GLY A 91 -14.29 7.11 -3.37
CA GLY A 91 -13.26 8.08 -2.99
C GLY A 91 -12.19 7.52 -2.03
N ALA A 92 -12.24 6.24 -1.69
CA ALA A 92 -11.35 5.63 -0.71
C ALA A 92 -10.09 5.06 -1.37
N ASP A 93 -8.93 5.41 -0.83
CA ASP A 93 -7.69 4.68 -1.06
C ASP A 93 -7.62 3.50 -0.09
N VAL A 94 -7.56 2.28 -0.62
CA VAL A 94 -7.59 1.05 0.16
C VAL A 94 -6.29 0.29 -0.03
N VAL A 95 -5.65 -0.07 1.08
CA VAL A 95 -4.47 -0.96 1.07
C VAL A 95 -4.58 -2.03 2.15
N CYS A 96 -3.97 -3.18 1.92
CA CYS A 96 -3.83 -4.26 2.89
C CYS A 96 -2.37 -4.43 3.30
N THR A 97 -2.12 -4.83 4.54
CA THR A 97 -0.75 -5.09 5.03
C THR A 97 -0.28 -6.47 4.60
N LEU A 98 0.98 -6.56 4.17
CA LEU A 98 1.66 -7.81 3.84
C LEU A 98 2.54 -8.29 5.00
N SER A 99 2.73 -9.60 5.09
CA SER A 99 3.60 -10.23 6.09
C SER A 99 4.29 -11.45 5.49
N VAL A 100 5.57 -11.64 5.79
CA VAL A 100 6.36 -12.83 5.42
C VAL A 100 6.43 -13.75 6.63
N ARG A 101 6.16 -15.05 6.46
CA ARG A 101 6.17 -16.03 7.56
C ARG A 101 6.60 -17.42 7.12
N GLY A 102 7.14 -18.19 8.06
CA GLY A 102 7.43 -19.62 7.94
C GLY A 102 8.70 -19.96 7.15
N GLU A 103 9.04 -21.26 7.17
CA GLU A 103 10.05 -21.89 6.32
C GLU A 103 9.39 -23.03 5.52
N PRO A 104 9.31 -22.96 4.18
CA PRO A 104 9.77 -21.85 3.34
C PRO A 104 8.90 -20.59 3.53
N ALA A 105 9.48 -19.43 3.21
CA ALA A 105 8.83 -18.13 3.38
C ALA A 105 7.57 -17.99 2.51
N VAL A 106 6.44 -17.70 3.14
CA VAL A 106 5.15 -17.41 2.48
C VAL A 106 4.76 -15.96 2.76
N ILE A 107 4.36 -15.25 1.70
CA ILE A 107 3.80 -13.90 1.81
C ILE A 107 2.29 -14.01 1.97
N THR A 108 1.75 -13.36 2.99
CA THR A 108 0.31 -13.27 3.23
C THR A 108 -0.14 -11.82 3.36
N ALA A 109 -1.36 -11.52 2.92
CA ALA A 109 -2.02 -10.23 3.10
C ALA A 109 -3.14 -10.30 4.12
N ASN A 110 -3.33 -9.22 4.88
CA ASN A 110 -4.49 -9.06 5.74
C ASN A 110 -5.63 -8.38 4.97
N LEU A 111 -6.48 -9.19 4.34
CA LEU A 111 -7.64 -8.72 3.57
C LEU A 111 -8.86 -8.41 4.45
N MET A 112 -8.88 -8.95 5.68
CA MET A 112 -9.96 -8.73 6.65
C MET A 112 -9.86 -7.37 7.35
N ALA A 113 -8.67 -6.78 7.46
CA ALA A 113 -8.49 -5.50 8.14
C ALA A 113 -7.72 -4.48 7.27
N PRO A 114 -8.27 -4.04 6.13
CA PRO A 114 -7.64 -3.04 5.28
C PRO A 114 -7.47 -1.70 6.00
N LEU A 115 -6.51 -0.92 5.50
CA LEU A 115 -6.33 0.48 5.82
C LEU A 115 -7.04 1.29 4.74
N VAL A 116 -8.07 2.01 5.15
CA VAL A 116 -8.93 2.84 4.30
C VAL A 116 -8.57 4.29 4.56
N MET A 117 -8.28 5.05 3.51
CA MET A 117 -7.78 6.41 3.60
C MET A 117 -8.56 7.33 2.68
N ASN A 118 -8.82 8.54 3.16
CA ASN A 118 -9.30 9.64 2.35
C ASN A 118 -8.17 10.67 2.22
N ARG A 119 -7.51 10.72 1.06
CA ARG A 119 -6.40 11.65 0.83
C ARG A 119 -6.81 13.11 0.90
N ARG A 120 -8.05 13.45 0.51
CA ARG A 120 -8.54 14.83 0.56
C ARG A 120 -8.55 15.36 1.99
N PHE A 121 -9.01 14.55 2.94
CA PHE A 121 -9.07 14.93 4.36
C PHE A 121 -7.86 14.44 5.16
N LYS A 122 -6.91 13.75 4.53
CA LYS A 122 -5.70 13.20 5.16
C LYS A 122 -6.02 12.37 6.40
N ILE A 123 -7.11 11.61 6.32
CA ILE A 123 -7.61 10.77 7.42
C ILE A 123 -7.65 9.31 6.97
N GLY A 124 -7.28 8.43 7.88
CA GLY A 124 -7.24 6.99 7.66
C GLY A 124 -7.87 6.23 8.82
N LYS A 125 -8.32 5.01 8.53
CA LYS A 125 -8.87 4.08 9.52
C LYS A 125 -8.50 2.66 9.14
N GLN A 126 -8.17 1.83 10.13
CA GLN A 126 -8.14 0.39 9.93
C GLN A 126 -9.54 -0.17 10.14
N VAL A 127 -10.15 -0.69 9.09
CA VAL A 127 -11.54 -1.18 9.14
C VAL A 127 -11.54 -2.70 9.21
N VAL A 128 -12.26 -3.28 10.17
CA VAL A 128 -12.36 -4.73 10.34
C VAL A 128 -13.61 -5.27 9.65
N LEU A 129 -13.41 -6.15 8.67
CA LEU A 129 -14.46 -6.74 7.84
C LEU A 129 -14.85 -8.14 8.37
N ALA A 130 -15.36 -8.20 9.60
CA ALA A 130 -15.59 -9.46 10.34
C ALA A 130 -16.41 -10.51 9.56
N ASP A 131 -17.45 -10.09 8.83
CA ASP A 131 -18.38 -10.98 8.12
C ASP A 131 -18.11 -11.09 6.60
N SER A 132 -16.92 -10.65 6.14
CA SER A 132 -16.61 -10.60 4.71
C SER A 132 -16.16 -11.92 4.09
N GLY A 133 -15.80 -12.92 4.91
CA GLY A 133 -15.13 -14.14 4.45
C GLY A 133 -13.66 -13.94 4.06
N TYR A 134 -13.11 -12.72 4.15
CA TYR A 134 -11.69 -12.49 3.93
C TYR A 134 -10.85 -13.02 5.09
N SER A 135 -9.59 -13.35 4.81
CA SER A 135 -8.64 -13.84 5.81
C SER A 135 -7.67 -12.75 6.24
N THR A 136 -7.24 -12.81 7.50
CA THR A 136 -6.09 -12.01 7.99
C THR A 136 -4.75 -12.49 7.43
N ARG A 137 -4.73 -13.65 6.77
CA ARG A 137 -3.55 -14.33 6.25
C ARG A 137 -3.83 -14.92 4.87
N HIS A 138 -4.35 -14.12 3.96
CA HIS A 138 -4.62 -14.56 2.60
C HIS A 138 -3.30 -14.73 1.83
N PRO A 139 -2.97 -15.90 1.25
CA PRO A 139 -1.73 -16.09 0.50
C PRO A 139 -1.62 -15.13 -0.68
N VAL A 140 -0.47 -14.50 -0.85
CA VAL A 140 -0.18 -13.69 -2.04
C VAL A 140 0.50 -14.61 -3.06
N ALA A 141 -0.21 -14.92 -4.15
CA ALA A 141 0.39 -15.68 -5.24
C ALA A 141 1.54 -14.88 -5.85
N ALA A 142 2.70 -15.51 -6.01
CA ALA A 142 3.79 -14.91 -6.77
C ALA A 142 3.37 -14.86 -8.24
N THR A 143 2.97 -13.68 -8.73
CA THR A 143 2.89 -13.45 -10.16
C THR A 143 4.32 -13.46 -10.68
N THR A 144 4.78 -14.63 -11.14
CA THR A 144 6.04 -14.74 -11.87
C THR A 144 5.95 -13.79 -13.05
N ARG A 145 6.73 -12.71 -13.02
CA ARG A 145 6.99 -11.91 -14.19
C ARG A 145 7.62 -12.88 -15.19
N ARG A 146 6.88 -13.28 -16.23
CA ARG A 146 7.51 -13.88 -17.40
C ARG A 146 8.43 -12.81 -17.96
N GLU A 147 9.72 -12.93 -17.68
CA GLU A 147 10.71 -12.17 -18.41
C GLU A 147 10.49 -12.49 -19.89
N HIS A 148 10.28 -11.45 -20.69
CA HIS A 148 10.32 -11.56 -22.14
C HIS A 148 11.72 -12.09 -22.50
N ALA A 149 11.82 -13.40 -22.71
CA ALA A 149 12.95 -13.99 -23.39
C ALA A 149 12.95 -13.43 -24.82
N HIS A 150 13.84 -12.48 -25.07
CA HIS A 150 14.19 -12.06 -26.42
C HIS A 150 14.88 -13.25 -27.10
N PRO A 151 14.31 -13.87 -28.15
CA PRO A 151 15.01 -14.92 -28.84
C PRO A 151 16.24 -14.31 -29.52
N MET A 152 17.43 -14.71 -29.06
CA MET A 152 18.67 -14.48 -29.79
C MET A 152 18.50 -15.07 -31.20
N GLY A 153 18.40 -14.17 -32.18
CA GLY A 153 18.45 -14.51 -33.59
C GLY A 153 19.74 -15.29 -33.86
N LYS A 154 19.58 -16.46 -34.44
CA LYS A 154 20.70 -17.27 -34.91
C LYS A 154 21.33 -16.56 -36.09
N GLU A 155 22.63 -16.36 -36.00
CA GLU A 155 23.49 -16.03 -37.13
C GLU A 155 23.31 -17.08 -38.24
N GLY A 156 23.17 -16.59 -39.46
CA GLY A 156 23.18 -17.33 -40.71
C GLY A 156 23.71 -16.43 -41.81
#